data_AF-A0A522DRD8-F1
#
_entry.id   AF-A0A522DRD8-F1
#
_cell.length_a   1.000
_cell.length_b   1.000
_cell.length_c   1.000
_cell.angle_alpha   90.00
_cell.angle_beta   90.00
_cell.angle_gamma   90.00
#
_symmetry.space_group_name_H-M   'P 1'
#
loop_
_entity.id
_entity.type
_entity.pdbx_description
1 polymer ?
#
loop_
_entity_poly.entity_id
_entity_poly.type
_entity_poly.pdbx_seq_one_letter_code
_entity_poly.pdbx_strand_id
1 'polypeptide(L)'
;MWDILVTGGIGLVLLLDNTRADPFQDMRFFLDTFDKFIADTTVAVGVTQMDLSGKPTIDDYHIQLHGMGLKPPVFAVDARVKSDVSLLIQALLYSLDPGLEG
;
A
#
# COMPACT_ATOMS: atom_id res chain seq x y z
N MET A 1 3.01 -17.48 -10.82
CA MET A 1 4.31 -16.92 -10.34
C MET A 1 4.09 -16.08 -9.10
N TRP A 2 3.13 -15.16 -9.14
CA TRP A 2 2.67 -14.39 -7.97
C TRP A 2 2.16 -15.28 -6.82
N ASP A 3 1.57 -16.44 -7.11
CA ASP A 3 1.09 -17.42 -6.11
C ASP A 3 2.21 -17.94 -5.18
N ILE A 4 3.44 -18.04 -5.69
CA ILE A 4 4.59 -18.47 -4.91
C ILE A 4 5.04 -17.36 -3.96
N LEU A 5 4.87 -16.09 -4.35
CA LEU A 5 5.26 -14.94 -3.55
C LEU A 5 4.31 -14.68 -2.36
N VAL A 6 3.06 -15.15 -2.47
CA VAL A 6 2.06 -14.99 -1.40
C VAL A 6 2.00 -16.19 -0.44
N THR A 7 2.65 -17.32 -0.79
CA THR A 7 2.62 -18.51 0.07
C THR A 7 3.32 -18.22 1.40
N GLY A 8 2.56 -18.22 2.50
CA GLY A 8 3.04 -17.89 3.85
C GLY A 8 3.15 -16.39 4.14
N GLY A 9 2.74 -15.52 3.22
CA GLY A 9 2.63 -14.09 3.47
C GLY A 9 1.46 -13.77 4.40
N ILE A 10 1.64 -12.81 5.31
CA ILE A 10 0.59 -12.36 6.24
C ILE A 10 -0.08 -11.04 5.80
N GLY A 11 0.46 -10.38 4.78
CA GLY A 11 -0.07 -9.14 4.20
C GLY A 11 0.86 -8.58 3.13
N LEU A 12 0.45 -7.47 2.51
CA LEU A 12 1.15 -6.86 1.38
C LEU A 12 1.55 -5.41 1.69
N VAL A 13 2.80 -5.04 1.44
CA VAL A 13 3.20 -3.62 1.36
C VAL A 13 3.34 -3.24 -0.11
N LEU A 14 2.57 -2.27 -0.57
CA LEU A 14 2.60 -1.75 -1.94
C LEU A 14 3.29 -0.39 -1.96
N LEU A 15 4.41 -0.28 -2.69
CA LEU A 15 5.11 0.98 -2.89
C LEU A 15 4.81 1.53 -4.29
N LEU A 16 4.35 2.77 -4.36
CA LEU A 16 3.98 3.48 -5.58
C LEU A 16 4.91 4.67 -5.80
N ASP A 17 5.24 4.96 -7.06
CA ASP A 17 6.03 6.12 -7.45
C ASP A 17 5.10 7.23 -7.94
N ASN A 18 5.03 8.36 -7.22
CA ASN A 18 4.13 9.47 -7.55
C ASN A 18 4.58 10.30 -8.77
N THR A 19 5.79 10.05 -9.29
CA THR A 19 6.32 10.74 -10.49
C THR A 19 5.87 10.09 -11.80
N ARG A 20 5.24 8.92 -11.72
CA ARG A 20 4.73 8.18 -12.88
C ARG A 20 3.60 8.95 -13.55
N ALA A 21 3.43 8.75 -14.85
CA ALA A 21 2.40 9.44 -15.62
C ALA A 21 0.97 9.09 -15.17
N ASP A 22 0.74 7.83 -14.78
CA ASP A 22 -0.51 7.37 -14.14
C ASP A 22 -0.15 6.40 -13.00
N PRO A 23 0.11 6.92 -11.79
CA PRO A 23 0.47 6.07 -10.66
C PRO A 23 -0.73 5.22 -10.18
N PHE A 24 -1.96 5.60 -10.55
CA PHE A 24 -3.14 4.79 -10.25
C PHE A 24 -3.26 3.58 -11.18
N GLN A 25 -2.70 3.62 -12.39
CA GLN A 25 -2.60 2.44 -13.25
C GLN A 25 -1.74 1.37 -12.58
N ASP A 26 -0.55 1.75 -12.11
CA ASP A 26 0.35 0.86 -11.38
C ASP A 26 -0.35 0.31 -10.13
N MET A 27 -1.03 1.18 -9.36
CA MET A 27 -1.81 0.76 -8.18
C MET A 27 -2.87 -0.29 -8.52
N ARG A 28 -3.73 -0.03 -9.51
CA ARG A 28 -4.80 -0.96 -9.91
C ARG A 28 -4.22 -2.29 -10.36
N PHE A 29 -3.15 -2.26 -11.17
CA PHE A 29 -2.50 -3.46 -11.67
C PHE A 29 -2.03 -4.37 -10.52
N PHE A 30 -1.34 -3.82 -9.52
CA PHE A 30 -0.87 -4.62 -8.39
C PHE A 30 -2.00 -5.09 -7.49
N LEU A 31 -2.97 -4.23 -7.17
CA LEU A 31 -4.10 -4.63 -6.32
C LEU A 31 -4.97 -5.71 -6.96
N ASP A 32 -5.17 -5.65 -8.28
CA ASP A 32 -5.88 -6.69 -9.04
C ASP A 32 -5.08 -8.00 -9.10
N THR A 33 -3.76 -7.91 -9.28
CA THR A 33 -2.88 -9.09 -9.30
C THR A 33 -2.88 -9.85 -7.97
N PHE A 34 -3.06 -9.15 -6.86
CA PHE A 34 -3.05 -9.73 -5.51
C PHE A 34 -4.44 -9.75 -4.84
N ASP A 35 -5.52 -9.59 -5.61
CA ASP A 35 -6.89 -9.43 -5.11
C ASP A 35 -7.31 -10.50 -4.08
N LYS A 36 -7.09 -11.77 -4.42
CA LYS A 36 -7.40 -12.93 -3.57
C LYS A 36 -6.56 -12.94 -2.30
N PHE A 37 -5.29 -12.58 -2.41
CA PHE A 37 -4.39 -12.58 -1.27
C PHE A 37 -4.77 -11.48 -0.27
N ILE A 38 -5.06 -10.27 -0.75
CA ILE A 38 -5.45 -9.14 0.11
C ILE A 38 -6.90 -9.23 0.59
N ALA A 39 -7.75 -10.06 -0.04
CA ALA A 39 -9.08 -10.37 0.45
C ALA A 39 -9.06 -11.18 1.75
N ASP A 40 -8.08 -12.08 1.89
CA ASP A 40 -7.89 -12.92 3.08
C ASP A 40 -6.88 -12.32 4.08
N THR A 41 -6.16 -11.26 3.68
CA THR A 41 -5.14 -10.60 4.50
C THR A 41 -5.38 -9.08 4.56
N THR A 42 -4.33 -8.27 4.44
CA THR A 42 -4.43 -6.82 4.37
C THR A 42 -3.30 -6.23 3.52
N VAL A 43 -3.44 -4.96 3.17
CA VAL A 43 -2.44 -4.21 2.40
C VAL A 43 -2.18 -2.85 3.03
N ALA A 44 -0.93 -2.41 3.01
CA ALA A 44 -0.52 -1.05 3.35
C ALA A 44 0.14 -0.40 2.12
N VAL A 45 -0.17 0.86 1.85
CA VAL A 45 0.29 1.56 0.65
C VAL A 45 1.25 2.69 1.04
N GLY A 46 2.46 2.66 0.49
CA GLY A 46 3.43 3.75 0.56
C GLY A 46 3.54 4.47 -0.77
N VAL A 47 3.34 5.78 -0.79
CA VAL A 47 3.52 6.63 -1.97
C VAL A 47 4.84 7.37 -1.84
N THR A 48 5.76 7.10 -2.76
CA THR A 48 7.13 7.64 -2.80
C THR A 48 7.24 8.83 -3.75
N GLN A 49 8.31 9.63 -3.57
CA GLN A 49 8.66 10.75 -4.46
C GLN A 49 7.59 11.86 -4.53
N MET A 50 6.83 12.05 -3.45
CA MET A 50 5.81 13.10 -3.37
C MET A 50 6.40 14.52 -3.23
N ASP A 51 7.69 14.62 -2.88
CA ASP A 51 8.48 15.85 -2.91
C ASP A 51 8.79 16.30 -4.36
N LEU A 52 8.92 15.34 -5.28
CA LEU A 52 9.14 15.60 -6.71
C LEU A 52 7.84 15.80 -7.48
N SER A 53 6.79 15.05 -7.11
CA SER A 53 5.45 15.19 -7.66
C SER A 53 4.43 15.20 -6.54
N GLY A 54 3.89 16.36 -6.20
CA GLY A 54 2.88 16.50 -5.15
C GLY A 54 1.47 16.06 -5.56
N LYS A 55 1.28 15.62 -6.81
CA LYS A 55 0.02 15.10 -7.33
C LYS A 55 0.23 13.75 -8.01
N PRO A 56 -0.67 12.77 -7.81
CA PRO A 56 -1.83 12.81 -6.91
C PRO A 56 -1.48 12.98 -5.42
N THR A 57 -2.41 13.53 -4.64
CA THR A 57 -2.28 13.67 -3.18
C THR A 57 -2.68 12.36 -2.49
N ILE A 58 -2.32 12.21 -1.21
CA ILE A 58 -2.75 11.03 -0.42
C ILE A 58 -4.28 10.91 -0.36
N ASP A 59 -5.00 12.03 -0.29
CA ASP A 59 -6.47 12.03 -0.34
C ASP A 59 -7.00 11.48 -1.67
N ASP A 60 -6.35 11.81 -2.79
CA ASP A 60 -6.71 11.26 -4.10
C ASP A 60 -6.52 9.73 -4.13
N TYR A 61 -5.45 9.21 -3.51
CA TYR A 61 -5.26 7.77 -3.35
C TYR A 61 -6.38 7.13 -2.53
N HIS A 62 -6.76 7.74 -1.40
CA HIS A 62 -7.88 7.25 -0.59
C HIS A 62 -9.20 7.23 -1.38
N ILE A 63 -9.48 8.26 -2.18
CA ILE A 63 -10.67 8.31 -3.04
C ILE A 63 -10.66 7.15 -4.05
N GLN A 64 -9.53 6.93 -4.73
CA GLN A 64 -9.40 5.85 -5.71
C GLN A 64 -9.56 4.45 -5.07
N LEU A 65 -8.87 4.21 -3.95
CA LEU A 65 -8.96 2.95 -3.20
C LEU A 65 -10.37 2.70 -2.67
N HIS A 66 -11.04 3.73 -2.15
CA HIS A 66 -12.42 3.64 -1.72
C HIS A 66 -13.36 3.28 -2.87
N GLY A 67 -13.11 3.83 -4.07
CA GLY A 67 -13.84 3.47 -5.29
C GLY A 67 -13.68 1.99 -5.68
N MET A 68 -12.61 1.34 -5.23
CA MET A 68 -12.36 -0.11 -5.39
C MET A 68 -12.89 -0.94 -4.22
N GLY A 69 -13.54 -0.34 -3.22
CA GLY A 69 -14.00 -1.02 -2.01
C GLY A 69 -12.89 -1.32 -1.00
N LEU A 70 -11.69 -0.76 -1.18
CA LEU A 70 -10.54 -0.95 -0.30
C LEU A 70 -10.34 0.25 0.63
N LYS A 71 -9.89 0.00 1.86
CA LYS A 71 -9.58 1.05 2.85
C LYS A 71 -8.25 0.80 3.58
N PRO A 72 -7.14 0.57 2.86
CA PRO A 72 -5.87 0.34 3.50
C PRO A 72 -5.29 1.63 4.10
N PRO A 73 -4.36 1.53 5.05
CA PRO A 73 -3.51 2.65 5.42
C PRO A 73 -2.67 3.10 4.20
N VAL A 74 -2.61 4.42 3.98
CA VAL A 74 -1.86 5.04 2.88
C VAL A 74 -0.99 6.16 3.46
N PHE A 75 0.31 6.17 3.14
CA PHE A 75 1.24 7.18 3.64
C PHE A 75 2.16 7.69 2.53
N ALA A 76 2.53 8.96 2.61
CA ALA A 76 3.70 9.47 1.90
C ALA A 76 4.96 8.95 2.60
N VAL A 77 5.86 8.30 1.86
CA VAL A 77 7.05 7.64 2.43
C VAL A 77 8.28 7.81 1.56
N ASP A 78 9.46 7.79 2.17
CA ASP A 78 10.71 7.49 1.46
C ASP A 78 11.16 6.06 1.79
N ALA A 79 11.17 5.18 0.79
CA ALA A 79 11.58 3.78 0.96
C ALA A 79 13.05 3.60 1.37
N ARG A 80 13.87 4.66 1.29
CA ARG A 80 15.27 4.69 1.76
C ARG A 80 15.34 5.02 3.26
N VAL A 81 14.27 5.54 3.84
CA VAL A 81 14.19 5.94 5.23
C VAL A 81 13.57 4.82 6.06
N LYS A 82 14.36 4.26 6.98
CA LYS A 82 13.95 3.10 7.79
C LYS A 82 12.66 3.34 8.59
N SER A 83 12.48 4.56 9.14
CA SER A 83 11.29 4.89 9.93
C SER A 83 10.01 4.83 9.12
N ASP A 84 10.05 5.26 7.86
CA ASP A 84 8.88 5.29 6.98
C ASP A 84 8.47 3.89 6.56
N VAL A 85 9.45 3.03 6.27
CA VAL A 85 9.20 1.61 6.00
C VAL A 85 8.67 0.90 7.26
N SER A 86 9.20 1.25 8.44
CA SER A 86 8.74 0.70 9.71
C SER A 86 7.29 1.10 10.01
N LEU A 87 6.90 2.34 9.71
CA LEU A 87 5.51 2.82 9.83
C LEU A 87 4.56 1.99 8.96
N LEU A 88 4.93 1.71 7.70
CA LEU A 88 4.12 0.88 6.81
C LEU A 88 3.92 -0.54 7.35
N ILE A 89 4.99 -1.15 7.85
CA ILE A 89 4.93 -2.49 8.43
C ILE A 89 4.06 -2.50 9.69
N GLN A 90 4.22 -1.50 10.57
CA GLN A 90 3.38 -1.37 11.77
C GLN A 90 1.91 -1.19 11.41
N ALA A 91 1.59 -0.30 10.47
CA ALA A 91 0.23 -0.08 10.01
C ALA A 91 -0.39 -1.34 9.40
N LEU A 92 0.39 -2.13 8.66
CA LEU A 92 -0.02 -3.44 8.16
C LEU A 92 -0.37 -4.39 9.32
N LEU A 93 0.51 -4.50 10.31
CA LEU A 93 0.32 -5.38 11.46
C LEU A 93 -0.91 -4.99 12.29
N TYR A 94 -1.11 -3.69 12.58
CA TYR A 94 -2.31 -3.21 13.27
C TYR A 94 -3.59 -3.43 12.47
N SER A 95 -3.50 -3.48 11.13
CA SER A 95 -4.65 -3.80 10.28
C SER A 95 -4.99 -5.31 10.31
N LEU A 96 -4.02 -6.18 10.62
CA LEU A 96 -4.24 -7.62 10.79
C LEU A 96 -4.79 -7.97 12.17
N ASP A 97 -4.25 -7.34 13.22
CA ASP A 97 -4.67 -7.54 14.59
C ASP A 97 -4.78 -6.18 15.30
N PRO A 98 -6.00 -5.60 15.38
CA PRO A 98 -6.24 -4.34 16.07
C PRO A 98 -5.95 -4.38 17.58
N GLY A 99 -5.69 -5.57 18.15
CA GLY A 99 -5.31 -5.78 19.55
C GLY A 99 -3.79 -5.76 19.81
N LEU A 100 -2.96 -5.57 18.79
CA LEU A 100 -1.53 -5.34 18.98
C LEU A 100 -1.32 -4.02 19.76
N GLU A 101 -0.75 -4.09 20.95
CA GLU A 101 -0.25 -2.94 21.69
C GLU A 101 1.20 -2.68 21.27
N GLY A 102 1.51 -1.43 20.89
CA GLY A 102 2.81 -0.99 20.36
C GLY A 102 3.86 -0.61 21.39
#